data_AF-A0A1I2D7B9-F1
#
_entry.id   AF-A0A1I2D7B9-F1
#
_cell.length_a   1.000
_cell.length_b   1.000
_cell.length_c   1.000
_cell.angle_alpha   90.00
_cell.angle_beta   90.00
_cell.angle_gamma   90.00
#
_symmetry.space_group_name_H-M   'P 1'
#
loop_
_entity.id
_entity.type
_entity.pdbx_description
1 polymer ?
#
loop_
_entity_poly.entity_id
_entity_poly.type
_entity_poly.pdbx_seq_one_letter_code
_entity_poly.pdbx_strand_id
1 'polypeptide(L)' 'MPKKPEKITLNHDFAFTSDAELNEQIAAFRAAHEAEHQQILAMDARRSLGPGKVRVTFRVIEKKPRRG' A
#
# COMPACT_ATOMS: atom_id res chain seq x y z
N MET A 1 21.92 3.92 -21.36
CA MET A 1 20.46 4.11 -21.30
C MET A 1 20.09 4.51 -19.88
N PRO A 2 19.46 5.67 -19.64
CA PRO A 2 19.05 6.03 -18.29
C PRO A 2 17.89 5.12 -17.88
N LYS A 3 18.12 4.23 -16.93
CA LYS A 3 17.06 3.42 -16.31
C LYS A 3 16.14 4.41 -15.58
N LYS A 4 14.93 4.62 -16.10
CA LYS A 4 13.89 5.33 -15.36
C LYS A 4 13.73 4.62 -14.02
N PRO A 5 13.61 5.33 -12.88
CA PRO A 5 13.35 4.69 -11.61
C PRO A 5 12.05 3.88 -11.76
N GLU A 6 12.18 2.56 -11.65
CA GLU A 6 11.02 1.68 -11.70
C GLU A 6 10.11 2.03 -10.52
N LYS A 7 8.82 2.23 -10.81
CA LYS A 7 7.83 2.44 -9.76
C LYS A 7 7.74 1.15 -8.96
N ILE A 8 8.26 1.16 -7.74
CA ILE A 8 8.11 0.02 -6.83
C ILE A 8 6.65 -0.01 -6.37
N THR A 9 5.96 -1.08 -6.74
CA THR A 9 4.58 -1.32 -6.33
C THR A 9 4.47 -2.57 -5.47
N LEU A 10 3.57 -2.54 -4.50
CA LEU A 10 3.27 -3.64 -3.59
C LEU A 10 1.79 -3.99 -3.75
N ASN A 11 1.50 -5.27 -4.01
CA ASN A 11 0.13 -5.74 -4.11
C ASN A 11 -0.23 -6.49 -2.83
N HIS A 12 -1.41 -6.20 -2.27
CA HIS A 12 -1.94 -6.94 -1.12
C HIS A 12 -3.42 -7.25 -1.31
N ASP A 13 -3.81 -8.46 -0.94
CA ASP A 13 -5.19 -8.92 -1.01
C ASP A 13 -5.83 -8.80 0.37
N PHE A 14 -6.89 -8.02 0.46
CA PHE A 14 -7.69 -7.86 1.67
C PHE A 14 -8.98 -8.67 1.55
N ALA A 15 -9.33 -9.37 2.62
CA ALA A 15 -10.65 -9.94 2.82
C ALA A 15 -11.39 -9.04 3.81
N PHE A 16 -12.62 -8.65 3.49
CA PHE A 16 -13.38 -7.69 4.27
C PHE A 16 -14.87 -8.02 4.24
N THR A 17 -15.57 -7.72 5.32
CA THR A 17 -17.02 -7.88 5.42
C THR A 17 -17.75 -6.54 5.27
N SER A 18 -17.05 -5.44 5.51
CA SER A 18 -17.54 -4.07 5.37
C SER A 18 -16.44 -3.13 4.89
N ASP A 19 -16.83 -2.00 4.29
CA ASP A 19 -15.86 -0.98 3.86
C ASP A 19 -15.10 -0.34 5.04
N ALA A 20 -15.72 -0.27 6.21
CA ALA A 20 -15.07 0.22 7.43
C ALA A 20 -13.90 -0.68 7.83
N GLU A 21 -14.15 -2.00 7.90
CA GLU A 21 -13.12 -2.99 8.20
C GLU A 21 -12.00 -2.96 7.15
N LEU A 22 -12.35 -2.86 5.86
CA LEU A 22 -11.36 -2.75 4.79
C LEU A 22 -10.44 -1.54 4.98
N ASN A 23 -11.00 -0.39 5.36
CA ASN A 23 -10.22 0.82 5.60
C ASN A 23 -9.30 0.68 6.82
N GLU A 24 -9.76 0.03 7.89
CA GLU A 24 -8.94 -0.28 9.07
C GLU A 24 -7.78 -1.21 8.71
N GLN A 25 -8.04 -2.29 7.96
CA GLN A 25 -7.01 -3.22 7.53
C GLN A 25 -5.96 -2.55 6.62
N ILE A 26 -6.39 -1.70 5.68
CA ILE A 26 -5.46 -0.93 4.83
C ILE A 26 -4.63 0.03 5.69
N ALA A 27 -5.24 0.74 6.64
CA ALA A 27 -4.51 1.65 7.53
C ALA A 27 -3.46 0.91 8.38
N ALA A 28 -3.85 -0.23 8.97
CA ALA A 28 -2.94 -1.09 9.74
C ALA A 28 -1.77 -1.61 8.87
N PHE A 29 -2.06 -2.07 7.64
CA PHE A 29 -1.03 -2.52 6.71
C PHE A 29 -0.03 -1.42 6.36
N ARG A 30 -0.51 -0.19 6.12
CA ARG A 30 0.37 0.96 5.86
C ARG A 30 1.25 1.29 7.06
N ALA A 31 0.67 1.31 8.26
CA ALA A 31 1.40 1.63 9.48
C ALA A 31 2.48 0.58 9.80
N ALA A 32 2.17 -0.71 9.64
CA ALA A 32 3.13 -1.79 9.81
C ALA A 32 4.30 -1.68 8.82
N HIS A 33 4.00 -1.48 7.53
CA HIS A 33 5.03 -1.31 6.49
C HIS A 33 5.91 -0.08 6.76
N GLU A 34 5.31 1.01 7.22
CA GLU A 34 6.06 2.22 7.55
C GLU A 34 6.98 2.03 8.76
N ALA A 35 6.52 1.33 9.80
CA ALA A 35 7.32 1.04 10.97
C ALA A 35 8.53 0.13 10.64
N GLU A 36 8.32 -0.90 9.82
CA GLU A 36 9.35 -1.88 9.47
C GLU A 36 10.36 -1.35 8.44
N HIS A 37 9.89 -0.65 7.40
CA HIS A 37 10.73 -0.27 6.26
C HIS A 37 11.05 1.23 6.17
N GLN A 38 10.48 2.07 7.02
CA GLN A 38 10.56 3.54 6.91
C GLN A 38 10.08 4.03 5.52
N GLN A 39 9.06 3.36 4.96
CA GLN A 39 8.46 3.65 3.66
C GLN A 39 6.97 3.94 3.80
N ILE A 40 6.46 4.86 3.00
CA ILE A 40 5.04 5.19 2.95
C ILE A 40 4.39 4.42 1.82
N LEU A 41 3.25 3.77 2.10
CA LEU A 41 2.44 3.09 1.10
C LEU A 41 1.27 3.99 0.66
N ALA A 42 1.34 4.52 -0.57
CA ALA A 42 0.24 5.27 -1.18
C ALA A 42 -0.64 4.33 -2.02
N MET A 43 -1.98 4.46 -1.95
CA MET A 43 -2.86 3.67 -2.82
C MET A 43 -2.69 4.06 -4.28
N ASP A 44 -2.56 3.07 -5.15
CA ASP A 44 -2.47 3.27 -6.60
C ASP A 44 -3.72 2.77 -7.32
N ALA A 45 -4.07 1.51 -7.06
CA ALA A 45 -5.21 0.86 -7.68
C ALA A 45 -5.92 -0.04 -6.68
N ARG A 46 -7.22 -0.22 -6.90
CA ARG A 46 -8.06 -1.16 -6.18
C ARG A 46 -8.80 -2.02 -7.20
N ARG A 47 -8.68 -3.33 -7.09
CA ARG A 47 -9.32 -4.32 -7.98
C ARG A 47 -10.15 -5.28 -7.15
N SER A 48 -11.46 -5.31 -7.39
CA SER A 48 -12.34 -6.32 -6.80
C SER A 48 -11.95 -7.72 -7.29
N LEU A 49 -11.85 -8.68 -6.37
CA LEU A 49 -11.60 -10.09 -6.66
C LEU A 49 -12.86 -10.96 -6.46
N GLY A 50 -13.98 -10.36 -6.07
CA GLY A 50 -15.22 -11.04 -5.72
C GLY A 50 -15.81 -10.50 -4.41
N PRO A 51 -16.95 -11.05 -3.96
CA PRO A 51 -17.58 -10.63 -2.71
C PRO A 51 -16.61 -10.72 -1.53
N GLY A 52 -16.48 -9.62 -0.78
CA GLY A 52 -15.64 -9.53 0.40
C GLY A 52 -14.14 -9.70 0.16
N LYS A 53 -13.65 -9.55 -1.09
CA LYS A 53 -12.22 -9.64 -1.39
C LYS A 53 -11.76 -8.60 -2.41
N VAL A 54 -10.65 -7.94 -2.13
CA VAL A 54 -10.11 -6.89 -2.99
C VAL A 54 -8.59 -6.92 -2.98
N ARG A 55 -7.98 -6.75 -4.16
CA ARG A 55 -6.56 -6.50 -4.30
C ARG A 55 -6.32 -5.00 -4.31
N VAL A 56 -5.48 -4.51 -3.42
CA VAL A 56 -5.00 -3.13 -3.43
C VAL A 56 -3.55 -3.12 -3.87
N THR A 57 -3.26 -2.29 -4.86
CA THR A 57 -1.91 -1.97 -5.30
C THR A 57 -1.49 -0.69 -4.61
N PHE A 58 -0.35 -0.73 -3.93
CA PHE A 58 0.30 0.41 -3.30
C PHE A 58 1.54 0.81 -4.09
N ARG A 59 1.82 2.10 -4.16
CA ARG A 59 3.13 2.64 -4.52
C ARG A 59 3.95 2.80 -3.26
N VAL A 60 5.16 2.29 -3.29
CA VAL A 60 6.14 2.47 -2.21
C VAL A 60 6.81 3.82 -2.40
N ILE A 61 6.76 4.65 -1.37
CA ILE A 61 7.39 5.97 -1.34
C ILE A 61 8.44 5.94 -0.23
N GLU A 62 9.71 6.12 -0.60
CA GLU A 62 10.76 6.29 0.40
C GLU A 62 10.51 7.54 1.23
N LYS A 63 10.49 7.38 2.56
CA LYS A 63 10.41 8.51 3.46
C LYS A 63 11.79 9.15 3.48
N LYS A 64 11.97 10.22 2.69
CA LYS A 64 13.24 10.97 2.71
C LYS A 64 13.53 11.36 4.15
N PRO A 65 14.74 11.12 4.67
CA PRO A 65 15.13 11.72 5.94
C PRO A 65 14.99 13.22 5.76
N ARG A 66 14.22 13.88 6.64
CA ARG A 66 14.24 15.35 6.74
C ARG A 66 15.71 15.72 6.92
N ARG A 67 16.32 16.35 5.91
CA ARG A 67 17.58 17.07 6.10
C ARG A 67 17.28 18.17 7.11
N GLY A 68 17.70 17.96 8.34
CA GLY A 68 17.88 19.02 9.33
C GLY A 68 19.07 19.90 8.97
#